data_AF-A0A9R0SLX0-F1
#
_entry.id   AF-A0A9R0SLX0-F1
#
_cell.length_a   1.000
_cell.length_b   1.000
_cell.length_c   1.000
_cell.angle_alpha   90.00
_cell.angle_beta   90.00
_cell.angle_gamma   90.00
#
_symmetry.space_group_name_H-M   'P 1'
#
loop_
_entity.id
_entity.type
_entity.pdbx_description
1 polymer ?
#
loop_
_entity_poly.entity_id
_entity_poly.type
_entity_poly.pdbx_seq_one_letter_code
_entity_poly.pdbx_strand_id
1 'polypeptide(L)'
;MSNQRPAMLVFVASILLPAAATLAGASSGRSVSLPSCPDKCGDVPIPYPFGIGTHCAATSLSSYFNLTCNGTIDPPRPMVGNDEAVVEITDISLEHGEMRVLSPVNHICFTLDTTFTKFLGGYELQLTPFLPSPSRNRFTVIGCNTLGLISGYKGTASQYVAGCYSYCEGVNNTTEGAPCAGMGCCEAAIPANLTSFGVKFEMNQSKVWGFNPCFYAMVAEVGWYNFRQQDLVGRLGFVDDRA
;
A
#
# COMPACT_ATOMS: atom_id res chain seq x y z
N MET A 1 -23.07 3.22 -13.94
CA MET A 1 -21.87 3.64 -13.20
C MET A 1 -21.43 2.43 -12.40
N SER A 2 -20.45 1.68 -12.90
CA SER A 2 -19.96 0.48 -12.21
C SER A 2 -19.20 0.94 -10.97
N ASN A 3 -19.68 0.56 -9.79
CA ASN A 3 -19.03 0.83 -8.52
C ASN A 3 -17.86 -0.17 -8.38
N GLN A 4 -16.80 0.02 -9.17
CA GLN A 4 -15.59 -0.79 -9.07
C GLN A 4 -14.94 -0.46 -7.72
N ARG A 5 -14.91 -1.44 -6.80
CA ARG A 5 -14.07 -1.35 -5.61
C ARG A 5 -12.62 -1.20 -6.10
N PRO A 6 -11.84 -0.24 -5.58
CA PRO A 6 -10.41 -0.20 -5.90
C PRO A 6 -9.79 -1.54 -5.48
N ALA A 7 -9.00 -2.16 -6.35
CA ALA A 7 -8.08 -3.23 -5.96
C ALA A 7 -7.18 -2.71 -4.84
N MET A 8 -6.98 -3.50 -3.80
CA MET A 8 -6.19 -3.12 -2.64
C MET A 8 -5.17 -4.19 -2.26
N LEU A 9 -3.90 -3.80 -2.24
CA LEU A 9 -2.77 -4.66 -1.90
C LEU A 9 -2.28 -4.44 -0.47
N VAL A 10 -1.60 -5.43 0.09
CA VAL A 10 -1.00 -5.31 1.41
C VAL A 10 0.26 -4.43 1.36
N PHE A 11 0.24 -3.36 2.17
CA PHE A 11 1.31 -2.40 2.41
C PHE A 11 1.73 -2.47 3.88
N VAL A 12 3.04 -2.63 4.15
CA VAL A 12 3.57 -2.73 5.53
C VAL A 12 4.08 -1.37 6.00
N ALA A 13 3.43 -0.78 7.00
CA ALA A 13 3.87 0.43 7.68
C ALA A 13 4.63 0.09 8.98
N SER A 14 5.80 0.67 9.17
CA SER A 14 6.52 0.69 10.45
C SER A 14 5.89 1.71 11.40
N ILE A 15 5.78 1.35 12.68
CA ILE A 15 5.22 2.17 13.75
C ILE A 15 6.36 2.83 14.54
N LEU A 16 6.37 4.15 14.58
CA LEU A 16 7.29 4.93 15.42
C LEU A 16 6.67 5.13 16.81
N LEU A 17 7.10 4.31 17.78
CA LEU A 17 6.72 4.48 19.18
C LEU A 17 7.72 5.42 19.89
N PRO A 18 7.25 6.48 20.58
CA PRO A 18 8.14 7.28 21.43
C PRO A 18 8.68 6.42 22.58
N ALA A 19 9.96 6.60 22.94
CA ALA A 19 10.68 5.76 23.91
C ALA A 19 10.00 5.63 25.29
N ALA A 20 9.13 6.58 25.65
CA ALA A 20 8.35 6.59 26.88
C ALA A 20 7.16 5.59 26.90
N ALA A 21 6.86 4.92 25.79
CA ALA A 21 5.82 3.89 25.71
C ALA A 21 6.25 2.52 26.31
N THR A 22 7.49 2.42 26.82
CA THR A 22 7.96 1.26 27.59
C THR A 22 7.46 1.34 29.04
N LEU A 23 6.15 1.22 29.23
CA LEU A 23 5.62 0.98 30.58
C LEU A 23 5.97 -0.45 31.01
N ALA A 24 6.59 -0.53 32.19
CA ALA A 24 7.10 -1.71 32.85
C ALA A 24 6.05 -2.85 32.90
N GLY A 25 6.46 -4.02 32.44
CA GLY A 25 5.64 -5.23 32.49
C GLY A 25 6.07 -6.26 31.45
N ALA A 26 7.34 -6.65 31.45
CA ALA A 26 7.76 -7.87 30.76
C ALA A 26 7.14 -9.08 31.47
N SER A 27 5.89 -9.37 31.12
CA SER A 27 5.33 -10.72 31.22
C SER A 27 5.20 -11.22 29.79
N SER A 28 5.81 -12.36 29.51
CA SER A 28 5.60 -13.15 28.28
C SER A 28 4.11 -13.49 28.13
N GLY A 29 3.34 -12.58 27.55
CA GLY A 29 1.90 -12.73 27.34
C GLY A 29 1.43 -11.76 26.28
N ARG A 30 0.67 -12.28 25.31
CA ARG A 30 0.00 -11.57 24.21
C ARG A 30 -0.15 -10.06 24.45
N SER A 31 0.23 -9.24 23.47
CA SER A 31 -0.14 -7.83 23.39
C SER A 31 -1.61 -7.62 23.78
N VAL A 32 -1.86 -7.07 24.97
CA VAL A 32 -3.21 -6.99 25.56
C VAL A 32 -3.85 -5.65 25.20
N SER A 33 -5.13 -5.66 24.86
CA SER A 33 -5.94 -4.43 24.86
C SER A 33 -6.12 -3.90 26.28
N LEU A 34 -6.55 -2.63 26.42
CA LEU A 34 -6.90 -2.11 27.74
C LEU A 34 -8.11 -2.87 28.33
N PRO A 35 -8.19 -3.05 29.66
CA PRO A 35 -9.35 -3.67 30.29
C PRO A 35 -10.65 -2.96 29.91
N SER A 36 -11.69 -3.72 29.59
CA SER A 36 -12.99 -3.22 29.10
C SER A 36 -12.99 -2.57 27.72
N CYS A 37 -11.89 -2.65 26.98
CA CYS A 37 -11.82 -2.24 25.57
C CYS A 37 -11.89 -3.45 24.63
N PRO A 38 -12.47 -3.29 23.44
CA PRO A 38 -12.43 -4.33 22.40
C PRO A 38 -10.99 -4.76 22.13
N ASP A 39 -10.74 -6.07 22.17
CA ASP A 39 -9.44 -6.69 21.92
C ASP A 39 -9.24 -7.08 20.46
N LYS A 40 -10.29 -7.00 19.64
CA LYS A 40 -10.26 -7.29 18.20
C LYS A 40 -11.33 -6.51 17.43
N CYS A 41 -11.15 -6.43 16.12
CA CYS A 41 -12.19 -6.05 15.15
C CYS A 41 -12.19 -7.08 14.02
N GLY A 42 -13.29 -7.83 13.88
CA GLY A 42 -13.30 -9.05 13.08
C GLY A 42 -12.29 -10.06 13.63
N ASP A 43 -11.34 -10.46 12.78
CA ASP A 43 -10.26 -11.38 13.13
C ASP A 43 -8.93 -10.69 13.47
N VAL A 44 -8.87 -9.36 13.37
CA VAL A 44 -7.64 -8.60 13.61
C VAL A 44 -7.55 -8.21 15.09
N PRO A 45 -6.51 -8.67 15.82
CA PRO A 45 -6.27 -8.24 17.19
C PRO A 45 -5.93 -6.74 17.26
N ILE A 46 -6.40 -6.07 18.31
CA ILE A 46 -6.21 -4.63 18.53
C ILE A 46 -5.44 -4.42 19.84
N PRO A 47 -4.10 -4.43 19.77
CA PRO A 47 -3.28 -4.28 20.95
C PRO A 47 -2.98 -2.81 21.29
N TYR A 48 -2.80 -2.50 22.57
CA TYR A 48 -2.33 -1.18 22.99
C TYR A 48 -0.93 -0.87 22.38
N PRO A 49 -0.66 0.32 21.80
CA PRO A 49 -1.36 1.60 22.02
C PRO A 49 -2.59 1.85 21.17
N PHE A 50 -2.92 0.95 20.25
CA PHE A 50 -4.13 1.04 19.44
C PHE A 50 -5.35 0.68 20.26
N GLY A 51 -6.50 1.21 19.87
CA GLY A 51 -7.76 0.90 20.54
C GLY A 51 -8.97 1.39 19.76
N ILE A 52 -10.12 0.82 20.09
CA ILE A 52 -11.42 1.18 19.51
C ILE A 52 -12.31 1.66 20.64
N GLY A 53 -12.84 2.88 20.50
CA GLY A 53 -13.72 3.50 21.48
C GLY A 53 -13.02 4.46 22.43
N THR A 54 -13.82 5.14 23.24
CA THR A 54 -13.37 6.23 24.11
C THR A 54 -12.41 5.70 25.18
N HIS A 55 -11.25 6.36 25.33
CA HIS A 55 -10.19 5.99 26.29
C HIS A 55 -9.54 4.62 26.09
N CYS A 56 -9.73 3.98 24.92
CA CYS A 56 -9.14 2.68 24.61
C CYS A 56 -7.79 2.74 23.89
N ALA A 57 -7.40 3.90 23.39
CA ALA A 57 -6.17 4.11 22.65
C ALA A 57 -5.29 5.19 23.31
N ALA A 58 -3.99 5.17 23.02
CA ALA A 58 -3.02 6.17 23.48
C ALA A 58 -3.09 7.48 22.68
N THR A 59 -4.28 8.10 22.60
CA THR A 59 -4.53 9.28 21.75
C THR A 59 -3.72 10.52 22.14
N SER A 60 -3.18 10.57 23.36
CA SER A 60 -2.23 11.60 23.81
C SER A 60 -0.88 11.53 23.09
N LEU A 61 -0.51 10.38 22.53
CA LEU A 61 0.71 10.21 21.73
C LEU A 61 0.44 10.45 20.25
N SER A 62 -0.67 9.91 19.74
CA SER A 62 -1.11 10.12 18.36
C SER A 62 -2.60 9.84 18.22
N SER A 63 -3.33 10.71 17.52
CA SER A 63 -4.73 10.48 17.18
C SER A 63 -4.91 9.23 16.30
N TYR A 64 -3.89 8.85 15.52
CA TYR A 64 -3.90 7.67 14.63
C TYR A 64 -3.85 6.33 15.36
N PHE A 65 -3.71 6.31 16.69
CA PHE A 65 -3.88 5.10 17.49
C PHE A 65 -5.36 4.79 17.78
N ASN A 66 -6.25 5.75 17.61
CA ASN A 66 -7.69 5.50 17.69
C ASN A 66 -8.18 4.89 16.37
N LEU A 67 -8.62 3.65 16.42
CA LEU A 67 -9.08 2.89 15.27
C LEU A 67 -10.60 2.88 15.20
N THR A 68 -11.12 2.76 13.99
CA THR A 68 -12.56 2.58 13.74
C THR A 68 -12.81 1.15 13.30
N CYS A 69 -13.74 0.44 13.96
CA CYS A 69 -14.19 -0.86 13.50
C CYS A 69 -15.39 -0.69 12.57
N ASN A 70 -15.19 -0.89 11.27
CA ASN A 70 -16.25 -0.78 10.28
C ASN A 70 -17.15 -2.03 10.31
N GLY A 71 -18.25 -1.95 11.05
CA GLY A 71 -19.26 -3.02 11.15
C GLY A 71 -20.28 -3.06 10.01
N THR A 72 -20.16 -2.20 9.00
CA THR A 72 -21.03 -2.26 7.80
C THR A 72 -20.61 -3.35 6.82
N ILE A 73 -19.43 -3.95 7.04
CA ILE A 73 -18.86 -5.04 6.28
C ILE A 73 -18.84 -6.28 7.20
N ASP A 74 -19.14 -7.45 6.65
CA ASP A 74 -19.09 -8.73 7.37
C ASP A 74 -17.95 -9.61 6.78
N PRO A 75 -16.95 -10.01 7.58
CA PRO A 75 -16.73 -9.62 8.97
C PRO A 75 -16.33 -8.14 9.12
N PRO A 76 -16.53 -7.53 10.31
CA PRO A 76 -16.11 -6.17 10.60
C PRO A 76 -14.62 -5.95 10.37
N ARG A 77 -14.26 -4.78 9.84
CA ARG A 77 -12.87 -4.49 9.43
C ARG A 77 -12.31 -3.29 10.17
N PRO A 78 -11.12 -3.39 10.80
CA PRO A 78 -10.48 -2.24 11.43
C PRO A 78 -9.96 -1.27 10.39
N MET A 79 -10.11 0.01 10.68
CA MET A 79 -9.71 1.11 9.83
C MET A 79 -8.85 2.09 10.62
N VAL A 80 -7.83 2.65 9.98
CA VAL A 80 -6.97 3.72 10.52
C VAL A 80 -6.96 4.91 9.57
N GLY A 81 -6.92 6.12 10.12
CA GLY A 81 -6.89 7.35 9.34
C GLY A 81 -7.75 8.46 9.93
N ASN A 82 -8.06 9.44 9.10
CA ASN A 82 -8.95 10.55 9.42
C ASN A 82 -10.07 10.62 8.36
N ASP A 83 -10.98 11.61 8.47
CA ASP A 83 -12.13 11.73 7.56
C ASP A 83 -11.75 11.90 6.07
N GLU A 84 -10.50 12.30 5.78
CA GLU A 84 -10.01 12.52 4.41
C GLU A 84 -9.36 11.27 3.80
N ALA A 85 -8.68 10.47 4.63
CA ALA A 85 -7.95 9.29 4.20
C ALA A 85 -8.05 8.19 5.25
N VAL A 86 -8.83 7.16 4.94
CA VAL A 86 -9.02 5.97 5.77
C VAL A 86 -8.54 4.74 5.01
N VAL A 87 -7.73 3.90 5.67
CA VAL A 87 -7.25 2.62 5.12
C VAL A 87 -7.61 1.46 6.03
N GLU A 88 -7.90 0.32 5.42
CA GLU A 88 -8.23 -0.92 6.12
C GLU A 88 -6.95 -1.56 6.66
N ILE A 89 -6.99 -2.05 7.89
CA ILE A 89 -5.90 -2.76 8.56
C ILE A 89 -6.15 -4.26 8.43
N THR A 90 -5.11 -5.01 8.08
CA THR A 90 -5.16 -6.48 7.99
C THR A 90 -4.43 -7.16 9.12
N ASP A 91 -3.40 -6.52 9.69
CA ASP A 91 -2.62 -7.07 10.79
C ASP A 91 -1.88 -5.96 11.56
N ILE A 92 -1.65 -6.20 12.84
CA ILE A 92 -0.84 -5.33 13.71
C ILE A 92 0.13 -6.22 14.49
N SER A 93 1.43 -6.01 14.28
CA SER A 93 2.50 -6.71 14.99
C SER A 93 3.34 -5.74 15.80
N LEU A 94 3.11 -5.70 17.11
CA LEU A 94 3.90 -4.86 18.02
C LEU A 94 5.33 -5.36 18.20
N GLU A 95 5.55 -6.67 18.13
CA GLU A 95 6.88 -7.29 18.21
C GLU A 95 7.79 -6.76 17.09
N HIS A 96 7.25 -6.64 15.88
CA HIS A 96 7.97 -6.14 14.72
C HIS A 96 7.84 -4.62 14.53
N GLY A 97 6.98 -3.97 15.32
CA GLY A 97 6.63 -2.56 15.12
C GLY A 97 6.02 -2.31 13.74
N GLU A 98 5.14 -3.20 13.29
CA GLU A 98 4.56 -3.19 11.95
C GLU A 98 3.02 -3.18 11.99
N MET A 99 2.43 -2.47 11.04
CA MET A 99 1.02 -2.53 10.70
C MET A 99 0.89 -2.85 9.22
N ARG A 100 0.03 -3.81 8.87
CA ARG A 100 -0.32 -4.11 7.48
C ARG A 100 -1.64 -3.46 7.13
N VAL A 101 -1.67 -2.72 6.03
CA VAL A 101 -2.89 -2.06 5.54
C VAL A 101 -3.15 -2.40 4.09
N LEU A 102 -4.40 -2.32 3.68
CA LEU A 102 -4.80 -2.43 2.29
C LEU A 102 -4.63 -1.06 1.59
N SER A 103 -3.91 -1.08 0.47
CA SER A 103 -3.49 0.09 -0.30
C SER A 103 -3.98 -0.01 -1.74
N PRO A 104 -4.63 1.03 -2.28
CA PRO A 104 -5.20 0.94 -3.62
C PRO A 104 -4.11 0.88 -4.70
N VAL A 105 -4.35 0.11 -5.76
CA VAL A 105 -3.42 0.03 -6.90
C VAL A 105 -3.56 1.27 -7.78
N ASN A 106 -2.46 2.02 -7.92
CA ASN A 106 -2.41 3.12 -8.87
C ASN A 106 -2.40 2.56 -10.27
N HIS A 107 -3.20 3.15 -11.15
CA HIS A 107 -3.26 2.72 -12.52
C HIS A 107 -3.61 3.84 -13.48
N ILE A 108 -3.21 3.64 -14.72
CA ILE A 108 -3.67 4.41 -15.87
C ILE A 108 -3.98 3.43 -17.00
N CYS A 109 -5.19 3.51 -17.51
CA CYS A 109 -5.76 2.61 -18.49
C CYS A 109 -6.25 3.40 -19.69
N PHE A 110 -5.64 3.16 -20.84
CA PHE A 110 -6.02 3.83 -22.08
C PHE A 110 -7.21 3.10 -22.70
N THR A 111 -8.13 3.89 -23.25
CA THR A 111 -9.32 3.40 -23.95
C THR A 111 -9.30 3.61 -25.45
N LEU A 112 -8.61 4.67 -25.88
CA LEU A 112 -8.19 4.98 -27.25
C LEU A 112 -6.83 5.69 -27.14
N ASP A 113 -6.20 6.02 -28.27
CA ASP A 113 -4.85 6.63 -28.30
C ASP A 113 -4.66 7.87 -27.42
N THR A 114 -5.72 8.62 -27.12
CA THR A 114 -5.62 9.85 -26.29
C THR A 114 -6.50 9.84 -25.06
N THR A 115 -7.38 8.84 -24.92
CA THR A 115 -8.38 8.81 -23.86
C THR A 115 -7.98 7.75 -22.84
N PHE A 116 -7.96 8.11 -21.56
CA PHE A 116 -7.60 7.20 -20.48
C PHE A 116 -8.43 7.42 -19.22
N THR A 117 -8.56 6.37 -18.43
CA THR A 117 -8.98 6.44 -17.03
C THR A 117 -7.76 6.26 -16.14
N LYS A 118 -7.73 6.92 -14.98
CA LYS A 118 -6.63 6.75 -14.03
C LYS A 118 -7.12 6.86 -12.60
N PHE A 119 -6.44 6.12 -11.73
CA PHE A 119 -6.46 6.31 -10.30
C PHE A 119 -5.02 6.55 -9.85
N LEU A 120 -4.73 7.75 -9.37
CA LEU A 120 -3.43 8.11 -8.81
C LEU A 120 -3.67 8.60 -7.39
N GLY A 121 -3.10 7.87 -6.45
CA GLY A 121 -3.10 8.13 -5.03
C GLY A 121 -1.69 8.17 -4.47
N GLY A 122 -1.64 8.24 -3.15
CA GLY A 122 -0.43 8.41 -2.38
C GLY A 122 -0.77 8.47 -0.90
N TYR A 123 0.26 8.65 -0.08
CA TYR A 123 0.12 8.80 1.36
C TYR A 123 0.81 10.07 1.83
N GLU A 124 0.12 10.79 2.71
CA GLU A 124 0.71 11.84 3.54
C GLU A 124 0.82 11.27 4.96
N LEU A 125 2.05 11.00 5.37
CA LEU A 125 2.37 10.28 6.60
C LEU A 125 3.13 11.16 7.60
N GLN A 126 3.49 12.40 7.25
CA GLN A 126 4.34 13.27 8.06
C GLN A 126 3.80 13.51 9.47
N LEU A 127 2.47 13.54 9.63
CA LEU A 127 1.78 13.75 10.91
C LEU A 127 1.28 12.47 11.56
N THR A 128 1.67 11.31 11.01
CA THR A 128 1.27 9.99 11.48
C THR A 128 2.45 9.31 12.19
N PRO A 129 2.20 8.29 13.04
CA PRO A 129 3.26 7.48 13.59
C PRO A 129 3.74 6.39 12.61
N PHE A 130 3.30 6.44 11.34
CA PHE A 130 3.51 5.37 10.36
C PHE A 130 4.51 5.81 9.28
N LEU A 131 5.37 4.88 8.86
CA LEU A 131 6.23 5.06 7.69
C LEU A 131 6.26 3.79 6.85
N PRO A 132 6.44 3.86 5.52
CA PRO A 132 6.65 2.67 4.69
C PRO A 132 7.89 1.91 5.17
N SER A 133 7.76 0.61 5.43
CA SER A 133 8.91 -0.24 5.81
C SER A 133 9.80 -0.53 4.58
N PRO A 134 11.04 -0.02 4.50
CA PRO A 134 11.88 -0.16 3.30
C PRO A 134 12.35 -1.58 3.03
N SER A 135 12.52 -2.38 4.08
CA SER A 135 12.95 -3.78 3.97
C SER A 135 11.80 -4.72 3.61
N ARG A 136 10.57 -4.30 3.88
CA ARG A 136 9.37 -5.12 3.68
C ARG A 136 8.57 -4.72 2.45
N ASN A 137 8.78 -3.53 1.90
CA ASN A 137 8.05 -3.09 0.71
C ASN A 137 8.98 -2.71 -0.43
N ARG A 138 8.45 -2.85 -1.65
CA ARG A 138 9.04 -2.32 -2.88
C ARG A 138 8.02 -1.52 -3.66
N PHE A 139 8.52 -0.51 -4.36
CA PHE A 139 7.73 0.15 -5.38
C PHE A 139 7.75 -0.73 -6.62
N THR A 140 6.59 -1.23 -7.04
CA THR A 140 6.42 -2.17 -8.14
C THR A 140 5.64 -1.48 -9.26
N VAL A 141 6.06 -1.70 -10.50
CA VAL A 141 5.41 -1.17 -11.71
C VAL A 141 5.14 -2.33 -12.65
N ILE A 142 3.92 -2.43 -13.18
CA ILE A 142 3.52 -3.44 -14.16
C ILE A 142 3.16 -2.72 -15.45
N GLY A 143 3.79 -3.12 -16.55
CA GLY A 143 3.61 -2.52 -17.86
C GLY A 143 4.82 -2.70 -18.79
N CYS A 144 4.59 -2.49 -20.07
CA CYS A 144 5.62 -2.47 -21.12
C CYS A 144 5.84 -1.04 -21.63
N ASN A 145 7.10 -0.67 -21.89
CA ASN A 145 7.47 0.69 -22.29
C ASN A 145 7.00 1.75 -21.27
N THR A 146 7.17 1.44 -19.98
CA THR A 146 6.61 2.21 -18.86
C THR A 146 7.66 2.51 -17.82
N LEU A 147 7.82 3.79 -17.49
CA LEU A 147 8.50 4.29 -16.31
C LEU A 147 7.43 4.57 -15.25
N GLY A 148 7.48 3.85 -14.14
CA GLY A 148 6.77 4.27 -12.94
C GLY A 148 7.70 5.08 -12.06
N LEU A 149 7.20 6.20 -11.54
CA LEU A 149 7.90 7.08 -10.61
C LEU A 149 7.15 7.11 -9.29
N ILE A 150 7.90 6.99 -8.20
CA ILE A 150 7.46 7.31 -6.85
C ILE A 150 8.16 8.58 -6.41
N SER A 151 7.40 9.57 -5.96
CA SER A 151 7.94 10.86 -5.54
C SER A 151 7.22 11.41 -4.32
N GLY A 152 7.93 12.14 -3.48
CA GLY A 152 7.38 12.80 -2.30
C GLY A 152 8.49 13.38 -1.44
N TYR A 153 8.38 13.23 -0.13
CA TYR A 153 9.30 13.82 0.83
C TYR A 153 9.88 12.79 1.79
N LYS A 154 11.15 13.02 2.16
CA LYS A 154 11.81 12.37 3.28
C LYS A 154 11.90 13.35 4.45
N GLY A 155 11.45 12.92 5.63
CA GLY A 155 11.41 13.79 6.80
C GLY A 155 10.52 15.01 6.58
N THR A 156 11.03 16.21 6.83
CA THR A 156 10.21 17.44 6.79
C THR A 156 10.23 18.18 5.46
N ALA A 157 11.25 18.02 4.62
CA ALA A 157 11.38 18.81 3.38
C ALA A 157 12.31 18.23 2.30
N SER A 158 13.00 17.11 2.53
CA SER A 158 13.93 16.58 1.54
C SER A 158 13.16 15.89 0.41
N GLN A 159 13.16 16.48 -0.78
CA GLN A 159 12.51 15.86 -1.94
C GLN A 159 13.11 14.48 -2.24
N TYR A 160 12.22 13.56 -2.59
CA TYR A 160 12.58 12.21 -2.99
C TYR A 160 11.88 11.86 -4.29
N VAL A 161 12.63 11.26 -5.20
CA VAL A 161 12.13 10.63 -6.42
C VAL A 161 12.93 9.35 -6.65
N ALA A 162 12.22 8.28 -6.97
CA ALA A 162 12.81 7.08 -7.56
C ALA A 162 11.82 6.50 -8.57
N GLY A 163 12.23 5.45 -9.26
CA GLY A 163 11.37 4.75 -10.20
C GLY A 163 12.09 3.60 -10.85
N CYS A 164 11.36 2.88 -11.69
CA CYS A 164 11.92 1.83 -12.52
C CYS A 164 11.23 1.82 -13.88
N TYR A 165 11.96 1.36 -14.89
CA TYR A 165 11.46 1.22 -16.24
C TYR A 165 11.32 -0.26 -16.60
N SER A 166 10.22 -0.60 -17.26
CA SER A 166 10.01 -1.92 -17.85
C SER A 166 9.79 -1.78 -19.35
N TYR A 167 10.48 -2.63 -20.12
CA TYR A 167 10.43 -2.66 -21.58
C TYR A 167 10.03 -4.04 -22.08
N CYS A 168 9.14 -4.09 -23.08
CA CYS A 168 8.83 -5.29 -23.84
C CYS A 168 8.24 -4.88 -25.19
N GLU A 169 8.53 -5.65 -26.25
CA GLU A 169 7.97 -5.43 -27.60
C GLU A 169 6.58 -6.05 -27.77
N GLY A 170 6.26 -7.05 -26.96
CA GLY A 170 5.00 -7.77 -26.97
C GLY A 170 4.89 -8.69 -25.76
N VAL A 171 3.68 -9.18 -25.46
CA VAL A 171 3.45 -10.14 -24.37
C VAL A 171 4.32 -11.39 -24.54
N ASN A 172 4.47 -11.88 -25.77
CA ASN A 172 5.25 -13.08 -26.10
C ASN A 172 6.75 -12.95 -25.79
N ASN A 173 7.26 -11.73 -25.63
CA ASN A 173 8.66 -11.48 -25.29
C ASN A 173 8.89 -11.48 -23.76
N THR A 174 7.82 -11.56 -22.98
CA THR A 174 7.87 -11.66 -21.51
C THR A 174 7.81 -13.13 -21.09
N THR A 175 8.20 -13.45 -19.86
CA THR A 175 8.20 -14.82 -19.34
C THR A 175 7.29 -14.92 -18.11
N GLU A 176 6.34 -15.84 -18.15
CA GLU A 176 5.42 -16.11 -17.02
C GLU A 176 6.21 -16.45 -15.75
N GLY A 177 5.86 -15.83 -14.61
CA GLY A 177 6.52 -16.05 -13.33
C GLY A 177 7.94 -15.49 -13.22
N ALA A 178 8.42 -14.72 -14.21
CA ALA A 178 9.74 -14.11 -14.14
C ALA A 178 9.86 -13.13 -12.97
N PRO A 179 11.07 -12.97 -12.39
CA PRO A 179 11.34 -11.93 -11.41
C PRO A 179 11.04 -10.54 -11.98
N CYS A 180 10.57 -9.64 -11.11
CA CYS A 180 10.17 -8.30 -11.50
C CYS A 180 11.35 -7.34 -11.69
N ALA A 181 12.16 -7.63 -12.71
CA ALA A 181 13.43 -6.99 -13.01
C ALA A 181 13.50 -6.39 -14.42
N GLY A 182 12.34 -6.13 -15.04
CA GLY A 182 12.17 -5.72 -16.43
C GLY A 182 11.19 -6.64 -17.17
N MET A 183 11.03 -6.44 -18.48
CA MET A 183 10.28 -7.35 -19.36
C MET A 183 8.84 -7.63 -18.90
N GLY A 184 8.09 -6.58 -18.55
CA GLY A 184 6.67 -6.64 -18.20
C GLY A 184 6.36 -6.08 -16.82
N CYS A 185 7.33 -6.08 -15.91
CA CYS A 185 7.24 -5.36 -14.65
C CYS A 185 8.63 -5.00 -14.12
N CYS A 186 8.71 -4.07 -13.19
CA CYS A 186 9.96 -3.73 -12.51
C CYS A 186 9.71 -3.32 -11.06
N GLU A 187 10.76 -3.37 -10.24
CA GLU A 187 10.73 -2.90 -8.86
C GLU A 187 11.85 -1.90 -8.56
N ALA A 188 11.57 -0.96 -7.66
CA ALA A 188 12.53 -0.05 -7.06
C ALA A 188 12.45 -0.11 -5.52
N ALA A 189 13.59 0.08 -4.87
CA ALA A 189 13.64 0.23 -3.42
C ALA A 189 13.06 1.60 -3.01
N ILE A 190 12.37 1.62 -1.87
CA ILE A 190 11.92 2.85 -1.21
C ILE A 190 12.89 3.23 -0.08
N PRO A 191 13.07 4.52 0.25
CA PRO A 191 13.97 4.95 1.30
C PRO A 191 13.31 4.83 2.68
N ALA A 192 14.14 4.76 3.72
CA ALA A 192 13.70 5.07 5.06
C ALA A 192 13.24 6.53 5.18
N ASN A 193 12.38 6.79 6.17
CA ASN A 193 11.82 8.11 6.48
C ASN A 193 11.05 8.76 5.33
N LEU A 194 10.42 7.96 4.46
CA LEU A 194 9.50 8.44 3.42
C LEU A 194 8.19 8.89 4.09
N THR A 195 8.07 10.20 4.31
CA THR A 195 6.94 10.82 5.04
C THR A 195 5.79 11.18 4.14
N SER A 196 6.01 11.27 2.84
CA SER A 196 4.91 11.27 1.87
C SER A 196 5.37 10.72 0.53
N PHE A 197 4.43 10.17 -0.22
CA PHE A 197 4.68 9.71 -1.58
C PHE A 197 3.41 9.67 -2.42
N GLY A 198 3.59 9.85 -3.72
CA GLY A 198 2.58 9.59 -4.74
C GLY A 198 3.24 9.00 -5.98
N VAL A 199 2.39 8.54 -6.90
CA VAL A 199 2.82 7.81 -8.10
C VAL A 199 2.60 8.63 -9.37
N LYS A 200 3.55 8.53 -10.30
CA LYS A 200 3.42 9.05 -11.67
C LYS A 200 3.86 7.98 -12.67
N PHE A 201 3.33 8.08 -13.88
CA PHE A 201 3.72 7.23 -15.00
C PHE A 201 4.24 8.08 -16.14
N GLU A 202 5.32 7.63 -16.77
CA GLU A 202 5.72 8.07 -18.09
C GLU A 202 5.79 6.84 -19.00
N MET A 203 5.08 6.86 -20.12
CA MET A 203 4.98 5.70 -20.99
C MET A 203 4.96 6.10 -22.46
N ASN A 204 5.36 5.16 -23.31
CA ASN A 204 5.19 5.27 -24.75
C ASN A 204 4.05 4.35 -25.21
N GLN A 205 2.81 4.79 -24.97
CA GLN A 205 1.60 3.99 -25.18
C GLN A 205 1.40 3.56 -26.65
N SER A 206 1.79 4.38 -27.63
CA SER A 206 1.66 4.04 -29.05
C SER A 206 2.44 2.77 -29.44
N LYS A 207 3.50 2.42 -28.70
CA LYS A 207 4.29 1.18 -28.95
C LYS A 207 3.62 -0.10 -28.43
N VAL A 208 2.73 0.02 -27.44
CA VAL A 208 2.23 -1.15 -26.68
C VAL A 208 0.71 -1.26 -26.64
N TRP A 209 -0.01 -0.26 -27.17
CA TRP A 209 -1.47 -0.17 -27.20
C TRP A 209 -2.18 -1.47 -27.62
N GLY A 210 -1.62 -2.19 -28.60
CA GLY A 210 -2.23 -3.41 -29.13
C GLY A 210 -2.35 -4.56 -28.13
N PHE A 211 -1.60 -4.53 -27.03
CA PHE A 211 -1.64 -5.61 -26.03
C PHE A 211 -1.60 -5.15 -24.58
N ASN A 212 -1.04 -3.96 -24.29
CA ASN A 212 -0.91 -3.41 -22.94
C ASN A 212 -1.65 -2.08 -22.78
N PRO A 213 -2.98 -2.12 -22.56
CA PRO A 213 -3.80 -0.92 -22.43
C PRO A 213 -3.73 -0.29 -21.02
N CYS A 214 -3.30 -1.04 -19.99
CA CYS A 214 -3.25 -0.58 -18.61
C CYS A 214 -1.87 -0.73 -17.98
N PHE A 215 -1.52 0.25 -17.16
CA PHE A 215 -0.26 0.33 -16.45
C PHE A 215 -0.55 0.49 -14.98
N TYR A 216 0.18 -0.24 -14.14
CA TYR A 216 -0.07 -0.31 -12.70
C TYR A 216 1.18 0.04 -11.92
N ALA A 217 1.01 0.64 -10.75
CA ALA A 217 2.09 0.86 -9.82
C ALA A 217 1.59 0.91 -8.37
N MET A 218 2.41 0.38 -7.47
CA MET A 218 2.05 0.24 -6.07
C MET A 218 3.30 0.17 -5.20
N VAL A 219 3.15 0.50 -3.92
CA VAL A 219 4.10 0.11 -2.88
C VAL A 219 3.50 -1.11 -2.20
N ALA A 220 4.12 -2.27 -2.37
CA ALA A 220 3.59 -3.54 -1.88
C ALA A 220 4.65 -4.36 -1.16
N GLU A 221 4.20 -5.31 -0.34
CA GLU A 221 5.08 -6.22 0.38
C GLU A 221 6.00 -7.02 -0.57
N VAL A 222 7.27 -7.17 -0.20
CA VAL A 222 8.25 -7.95 -0.96
C VAL A 222 7.76 -9.39 -1.13
N GLY A 223 7.79 -9.90 -2.36
CA GLY A 223 7.36 -11.25 -2.69
C GLY A 223 5.85 -11.42 -2.84
N TRP A 224 5.06 -10.36 -2.65
CA TRP A 224 3.62 -10.38 -2.90
C TRP A 224 3.29 -10.58 -4.39
N TYR A 225 4.05 -9.95 -5.28
CA TYR A 225 3.78 -9.96 -6.70
C TYR A 225 4.68 -10.96 -7.44
N ASN A 226 4.04 -11.88 -8.19
CA ASN A 226 4.68 -12.64 -9.26
C ASN A 226 4.11 -12.19 -10.60
N PHE A 227 4.98 -11.97 -11.57
CA PHE A 227 4.59 -11.50 -12.89
C PHE A 227 3.76 -12.55 -13.64
N ARG A 228 2.66 -12.10 -14.24
CA ARG A 228 1.88 -12.90 -15.18
C ARG A 228 1.65 -12.14 -16.47
N GLN A 229 1.74 -12.84 -17.59
CA GLN A 229 1.51 -12.23 -18.91
C GLN A 229 0.11 -11.62 -19.03
N GLN A 230 -0.88 -12.25 -18.40
CA GLN A 230 -2.26 -11.76 -18.35
C GLN A 230 -2.39 -10.39 -17.65
N ASP A 231 -1.49 -10.01 -16.74
CA ASP A 231 -1.54 -8.72 -16.04
C ASP A 231 -1.26 -7.55 -17.00
N LEU A 232 -0.65 -7.82 -18.15
CA LEU A 232 -0.44 -6.82 -19.20
C LEU A 232 -1.67 -6.64 -20.08
N VAL A 233 -2.56 -7.63 -20.16
CA VAL A 233 -3.61 -7.70 -21.18
C VAL A 233 -4.97 -7.34 -20.58
N GLY A 234 -5.84 -6.76 -21.42
CA GLY A 234 -7.18 -6.39 -21.01
C GLY A 234 -7.21 -5.11 -20.17
N ARG A 235 -8.39 -4.55 -19.99
CA ARG A 235 -8.57 -3.35 -19.15
C ARG A 235 -8.82 -3.77 -17.72
N LEU A 236 -8.05 -3.22 -16.80
CA LEU A 236 -8.17 -3.48 -15.37
C LEU A 236 -8.02 -4.94 -14.97
N GLY A 237 -7.56 -5.85 -15.85
CA GLY A 237 -7.45 -7.28 -15.56
C GLY A 237 -6.65 -7.59 -14.29
N PHE A 238 -5.51 -6.92 -14.10
CA PHE A 238 -4.74 -7.06 -12.85
C PHE A 238 -5.54 -6.62 -11.60
N VAL A 239 -6.28 -5.53 -11.71
CA VAL A 239 -7.10 -4.96 -10.62
C VAL A 239 -8.29 -5.87 -10.31
N ASP A 240 -8.97 -6.37 -11.34
CA ASP A 240 -10.19 -7.13 -11.18
C ASP A 240 -9.92 -8.58 -10.71
N ASP A 241 -8.80 -9.18 -11.13
CA ASP A 241 -8.54 -10.62 -10.92
C ASP A 241 -7.59 -10.95 -9.76
N ARG A 242 -6.76 -9.99 -9.33
CA ARG A 242 -5.60 -10.29 -8.47
C ARG A 242 -5.33 -9.33 -7.32
N ALA A 243 -5.73 -8.08 -7.48
CA ALA A 243 -5.30 -7.02 -6.58
C ALA A 243 -6.44 -6.54 -5.66
#